data_AF-A0A950LJM3-F1
#
_entry.id   AF-A0A950LJM3-F1
#
_cell.length_a   1.000
_cell.length_b   1.000
_cell.length_c   1.000
_cell.angle_alpha   90.00
_cell.angle_beta   90.00
_cell.angle_gamma   90.00
#
_symmetry.space_group_name_H-M   'P 1'
#
loop_
_entity.id
_entity.type
_entity.pdbx_description
1 polymer ?
#
loop_
_entity_poly.entity_id
_entity_poly.type
_entity_poly.pdbx_seq_one_letter_code
_entity_poly.pdbx_strand_id
1 'polypeptide(L)'
;AGDRSAWCRGQVLFAGGPETAVVGAPRLMEVVRTDAATSLTRVLETVLPSAFARSEKRQLSDGGGNPRFGAVFEEPAPEEVASGEVRTCAVVSDRPALAAAIGAALEARSITALPLDMAHGFEGAAAALRGVHESAGPVDAVVAAPAGPRRSTGSGASAAEGWAHLLAEHDGIEDALHADGAWARAVADYAGSTQRPVRLVTVVDATTAGGRSRAQAAAQLARVGAATTEGRVAAFAAGLEAPEQEVAAPAGELVAHLVGHPEASALAGSELVVGPGWLGLRSHPRPLGAVTYGGAGLPDWLDGVLREMVGADAADAPAGRAT
;
A
#
# COMPACT_ATOMS: atom_id res chain seq x y z
N ALA A 1 10.61 -8.90 -36.36
CA ALA A 1 9.80 -9.53 -35.30
C ALA A 1 9.19 -8.42 -34.46
N GLY A 2 7.98 -7.97 -34.79
CA GLY A 2 7.40 -6.79 -34.16
C GLY A 2 5.93 -6.66 -34.54
N ASP A 3 5.08 -7.25 -33.72
CA ASP A 3 3.64 -6.93 -33.52
C ASP A 3 2.94 -8.04 -32.72
N ARG A 4 3.40 -9.29 -32.85
CA ARG A 4 2.74 -10.46 -32.21
C ARG A 4 2.65 -10.40 -30.67
N SER A 5 3.45 -9.57 -30.00
CA SER A 5 3.50 -9.49 -28.53
C SER A 5 3.22 -8.10 -27.98
N ALA A 6 2.70 -7.17 -28.79
CA ALA A 6 2.36 -5.82 -28.33
C ALA A 6 1.29 -5.83 -27.21
N TRP A 7 0.41 -6.83 -27.22
CA TRP A 7 -0.61 -7.05 -26.19
C TRP A 7 -0.04 -7.42 -24.81
N CYS A 8 1.19 -7.97 -24.74
CA CYS A 8 1.87 -8.26 -23.48
C CYS A 8 2.51 -7.03 -22.84
N ARG A 9 2.48 -5.86 -23.49
CA ARG A 9 3.25 -4.70 -23.03
C ARG A 9 2.73 -4.26 -21.66
N GLY A 10 3.62 -4.27 -20.65
CA GLY A 10 3.28 -3.97 -19.26
C GLY A 10 2.72 -5.16 -18.46
N GLN A 11 2.71 -6.38 -19.02
CA GLN A 11 2.33 -7.60 -18.30
C GLN A 11 3.58 -8.32 -17.77
N VAL A 12 3.44 -8.98 -16.61
CA VAL A 12 4.50 -9.82 -16.02
C VAL A 12 4.20 -11.29 -16.31
N LEU A 13 5.16 -11.98 -16.93
CA LEU A 13 5.07 -13.39 -17.28
C LEU A 13 6.03 -14.25 -16.44
N PHE A 14 5.43 -15.08 -15.58
CA PHE A 14 5.93 -16.31 -14.97
C PHE A 14 6.27 -17.38 -16.01
N ALA A 15 7.52 -17.85 -16.16
CA ALA A 15 7.80 -19.07 -16.92
C ALA A 15 8.69 -20.03 -16.10
N GLY A 16 8.24 -21.27 -15.94
CA GLY A 16 8.94 -22.32 -15.20
C GLY A 16 8.72 -23.68 -15.85
N GLY A 17 9.67 -24.14 -16.66
CA GLY A 17 9.51 -25.37 -17.43
C GLY A 17 8.34 -25.25 -18.43
N PRO A 18 7.41 -26.23 -18.50
CA PRO A 18 6.27 -26.21 -19.42
C PRO A 18 5.06 -25.41 -18.90
N GLU A 19 5.27 -24.52 -17.92
CA GLU A 19 4.24 -23.69 -17.30
C GLU A 19 4.53 -22.21 -17.54
N THR A 20 3.47 -21.45 -17.85
CA THR A 20 3.53 -19.99 -17.96
C THR A 20 2.34 -19.36 -17.24
N ALA A 21 2.60 -18.35 -16.40
CA ALA A 21 1.57 -17.62 -15.66
C ALA A 21 1.62 -16.13 -16.00
N VAL A 22 0.45 -15.52 -16.21
CA VAL A 22 0.33 -14.07 -16.36
C VAL A 22 -0.01 -13.47 -15.00
N VAL A 23 0.78 -12.52 -14.51
CA VAL A 23 0.49 -11.84 -13.24
C VAL A 23 -0.24 -10.54 -13.50
N GLY A 24 -1.38 -10.38 -12.83
CA GLY A 24 -2.21 -9.19 -12.92
C GLY A 24 -1.62 -8.05 -12.12
N ALA A 25 -1.73 -6.84 -12.67
CA ALA A 25 -1.45 -5.63 -11.91
C ALA A 25 -2.39 -5.51 -10.70
N PRO A 26 -1.91 -4.98 -9.55
CA PRO A 26 -2.77 -4.63 -8.42
C PRO A 26 -3.93 -3.73 -8.87
N ARG A 27 -5.14 -4.06 -8.40
CA ARG A 27 -6.38 -3.31 -8.68
C ARG A 27 -7.09 -2.95 -7.38
N LEU A 28 -7.74 -1.78 -7.35
CA LEU A 28 -8.64 -1.44 -6.26
C LEU A 28 -9.73 -2.52 -6.17
N MET A 29 -9.87 -3.13 -4.99
CA MET A 29 -10.89 -4.14 -4.69
C MET A 29 -12.07 -3.49 -3.97
N GLU A 30 -11.79 -2.67 -2.97
CA GLU A 30 -12.77 -1.96 -2.18
C GLU A 30 -12.40 -0.49 -2.13
N VAL A 31 -13.40 0.37 -2.26
CA VAL A 31 -13.26 1.82 -2.13
C VAL A 31 -14.43 2.33 -1.32
N VAL A 32 -14.13 3.10 -0.29
CA VAL A 32 -15.14 3.82 0.49
C VAL A 32 -14.92 5.31 0.36
N ARG A 33 -16.03 6.03 0.19
CA ARG A 33 -16.07 7.48 0.25
C ARG A 33 -15.78 7.93 1.68
N THR A 34 -14.93 8.94 1.82
CA THR A 34 -14.69 9.67 3.08
C THR A 34 -15.22 11.09 3.01
N ASP A 35 -15.42 11.65 1.82
CA ASP A 35 -15.98 12.98 1.65
C ASP A 35 -17.37 13.13 2.29
N ALA A 36 -17.56 14.23 3.02
CA ALA A 36 -18.78 14.53 3.76
C ALA A 36 -19.21 13.44 4.77
N ALA A 37 -18.32 12.50 5.14
CA ALA A 37 -18.53 11.70 6.32
C ALA A 37 -18.43 12.59 7.56
N THR A 38 -19.40 12.47 8.47
CA THR A 38 -19.38 13.19 9.74
C THR A 38 -18.20 12.75 10.63
N SER A 39 -17.72 11.51 10.45
CA SER A 39 -16.53 11.00 11.14
C SER A 39 -15.80 9.94 10.30
N LEU A 40 -14.52 10.19 10.01
CA LEU A 40 -13.67 9.21 9.34
C LEU A 40 -13.35 8.02 10.26
N THR A 41 -13.16 8.25 11.56
CA THR A 41 -12.99 7.17 12.55
C THR A 41 -14.16 6.18 12.48
N ARG A 42 -15.39 6.67 12.44
CA ARG A 42 -16.59 5.83 12.34
C ARG A 42 -16.67 5.08 11.01
N VAL A 43 -16.27 5.72 9.91
CA VAL A 43 -16.13 5.05 8.60
C VAL A 43 -15.14 3.89 8.71
N LEU A 44 -13.97 4.11 9.31
CA LEU A 44 -12.93 3.08 9.46
C LEU A 44 -13.39 1.92 10.37
N GLU A 45 -13.98 2.23 11.53
CA GLU A 45 -14.56 1.21 12.44
C GLU A 45 -15.61 0.34 11.75
N THR A 46 -16.39 0.92 10.84
CA THR A 46 -17.44 0.17 10.16
C THR A 46 -16.88 -0.63 8.98
N VAL A 47 -16.08 0.02 8.13
CA VAL A 47 -15.62 -0.52 6.85
C VAL A 47 -14.52 -1.55 7.04
N LEU A 48 -13.63 -1.36 8.01
CA LEU A 48 -12.48 -2.25 8.21
C LEU A 48 -12.92 -3.70 8.45
N PRO A 49 -13.72 -4.02 9.49
CA PRO A 49 -14.13 -5.41 9.72
C PRO A 49 -15.13 -5.92 8.68
N SER A 50 -16.03 -5.06 8.20
CA SER A 50 -17.18 -5.49 7.39
C SER A 50 -16.87 -5.63 5.90
N ALA A 51 -15.89 -4.89 5.38
CA ALA A 51 -15.50 -4.89 3.98
C ALA A 51 -14.00 -5.16 3.83
N PHE A 52 -13.12 -4.28 4.31
CA PHE A 52 -11.69 -4.36 3.97
C PHE A 52 -11.03 -5.65 4.46
N ALA A 53 -11.21 -6.05 5.72
CA ALA A 53 -10.64 -7.28 6.26
C ALA A 53 -11.15 -8.54 5.53
N ARG A 54 -12.41 -8.54 5.11
CA ARG A 54 -13.00 -9.64 4.35
C ARG A 54 -12.46 -9.70 2.93
N SER A 55 -12.39 -8.54 2.27
CA SER A 55 -11.90 -8.42 0.90
C SER A 55 -10.40 -8.69 0.82
N GLU A 56 -9.63 -8.27 1.83
CA GLU A 56 -8.22 -8.62 2.00
C GLU A 56 -8.04 -10.12 2.18
N LYS A 57 -8.74 -10.74 3.13
CA LYS A 57 -8.63 -12.19 3.37
C LYS A 57 -8.96 -13.04 2.13
N ARG A 58 -9.87 -12.58 1.28
CA ARG A 58 -10.31 -13.30 0.08
C ARG A 58 -9.61 -12.85 -1.19
N GLN A 59 -8.89 -11.73 -1.14
CA GLN A 59 -8.40 -11.01 -2.32
C GLN A 59 -9.52 -10.83 -3.37
N LEU A 60 -10.71 -10.47 -2.89
CA LEU A 60 -11.93 -10.35 -3.70
C LEU A 60 -12.96 -9.46 -2.98
N SER A 61 -13.57 -8.52 -3.70
CA SER A 61 -14.75 -7.80 -3.21
C SER A 61 -15.97 -8.71 -3.15
N ASP A 62 -16.82 -8.56 -2.12
CA ASP A 62 -18.12 -9.23 -2.05
C ASP A 62 -19.28 -8.40 -2.62
N GLY A 63 -18.98 -7.24 -3.22
CA GLY A 63 -19.95 -6.32 -3.81
C GLY A 63 -20.62 -5.43 -2.76
N GLY A 64 -20.41 -4.12 -2.87
CA GLY A 64 -20.84 -3.10 -1.90
C GLY A 64 -22.34 -2.79 -1.84
N GLY A 65 -23.22 -3.79 -1.90
CA GLY A 65 -24.67 -3.62 -1.71
C GLY A 65 -24.97 -2.95 -0.36
N ASN A 66 -25.53 -1.73 -0.40
CA ASN A 66 -25.47 -0.74 0.66
C ASN A 66 -26.75 -0.63 1.55
N PRO A 67 -26.98 -1.58 2.47
CA PRO A 67 -27.70 -1.28 3.72
C PRO A 67 -26.75 -1.03 4.90
N ARG A 68 -25.47 -1.40 4.78
CA ARG A 68 -24.50 -1.41 5.89
C ARG A 68 -23.85 -0.04 6.17
N PHE A 69 -23.80 0.85 5.18
CA PHE A 69 -22.99 2.07 5.26
C PHE A 69 -23.81 3.36 5.24
N GLY A 70 -25.12 3.31 4.95
CA GLY A 70 -25.98 4.50 4.89
C GLY A 70 -25.96 5.32 6.19
N ALA A 71 -26.13 4.67 7.34
CA ALA A 71 -26.16 5.32 8.65
C ALA A 71 -24.82 5.97 9.07
N VAL A 72 -23.70 5.46 8.54
CA VAL A 72 -22.33 5.94 8.86
C VAL A 72 -22.12 7.39 8.42
N PHE A 73 -22.85 7.85 7.41
CA PHE A 73 -22.75 9.21 6.89
C PHE A 73 -23.71 10.19 7.57
N GLU A 74 -24.64 9.70 8.40
CA GLU A 74 -25.66 10.51 9.07
C GLU A 74 -25.40 10.64 10.57
N GLU A 75 -24.74 9.66 11.19
CA GLU A 75 -24.52 9.58 12.63
C GLU A 75 -23.15 10.16 13.07
N PRO A 76 -23.08 10.80 14.25
CA PRO A 76 -21.80 11.22 14.83
C PRO A 76 -20.93 10.02 15.23
N ALA A 77 -19.62 10.25 15.38
CA ALA A 77 -18.70 9.21 15.85
C ALA A 77 -19.13 8.68 17.23
N PRO A 78 -19.02 7.37 17.49
CA PRO A 78 -19.06 6.86 18.87
C PRO A 78 -17.91 7.45 19.68
N GLU A 79 -18.04 7.44 21.01
CA GLU A 79 -16.93 7.78 21.90
C GLU A 79 -15.74 6.85 21.63
N GLU A 80 -14.57 7.46 21.46
CA GLU A 80 -13.37 6.79 20.96
C GLU A 80 -12.93 5.69 21.93
N VAL A 81 -12.85 4.45 21.43
CA VAL A 81 -12.38 3.33 22.24
C VAL A 81 -10.88 3.49 22.44
N ALA A 82 -10.46 3.68 23.68
CA ALA A 82 -9.04 3.75 24.03
C ALA A 82 -8.28 2.55 23.44
N SER A 83 -7.15 2.82 22.79
CA SER A 83 -6.20 1.79 22.36
C SER A 83 -5.88 0.87 23.54
N GLY A 84 -6.31 -0.39 23.46
CA GLY A 84 -6.12 -1.35 24.55
C GLY A 84 -4.65 -1.70 24.77
N GLU A 85 -3.86 -1.69 23.69
CA GLU A 85 -2.51 -2.31 23.67
C GLU A 85 -1.38 -1.37 23.25
N VAL A 86 -1.63 -0.37 22.39
CA VAL A 86 -0.61 0.55 21.88
C VAL A 86 -0.64 1.85 22.66
N ARG A 87 0.49 2.26 23.25
CA ARG A 87 0.64 3.48 24.04
C ARG A 87 1.63 4.46 23.44
N THR A 88 2.65 3.95 22.74
CA THR A 88 3.70 4.77 22.13
C THR A 88 3.85 4.47 20.65
N CYS A 89 4.05 5.52 19.85
CA CYS A 89 4.27 5.40 18.42
C CYS A 89 5.43 6.30 18.00
N ALA A 90 6.52 5.71 17.49
CA ALA A 90 7.60 6.47 16.89
C ALA A 90 7.18 6.96 15.49
N VAL A 91 7.36 8.25 15.19
CA VAL A 91 6.96 8.86 13.91
C VAL A 91 8.19 9.43 13.22
N VAL A 92 8.55 8.82 12.08
CA VAL A 92 9.71 9.19 11.26
C VAL A 92 9.21 9.84 9.97
N SER A 93 9.45 11.13 9.79
CA SER A 93 8.97 11.86 8.62
C SER A 93 9.74 13.17 8.44
N ASP A 94 10.12 13.48 7.20
CA ASP A 94 10.57 14.81 6.75
C ASP A 94 9.44 15.64 6.13
N ARG A 95 8.19 15.18 6.27
CA ARG A 95 6.97 15.79 5.74
C ARG A 95 6.18 16.42 6.91
N PRO A 96 6.38 17.71 7.23
CA PRO A 96 5.91 18.28 8.48
C PRO A 96 4.38 18.34 8.60
N ALA A 97 3.66 18.62 7.51
CA ALA A 97 2.19 18.66 7.56
C ALA A 97 1.59 17.27 7.76
N LEU A 98 2.12 16.25 7.06
CA LEU A 98 1.74 14.86 7.31
C LEU A 98 2.11 14.38 8.72
N ALA A 99 3.31 14.69 9.21
CA ALA A 99 3.75 14.31 10.56
C ALA A 99 2.84 14.93 11.64
N ALA A 100 2.47 16.20 11.48
CA ALA A 100 1.53 16.88 12.39
C ALA A 100 0.14 16.24 12.36
N ALA A 101 -0.39 15.90 11.18
CA ALA A 101 -1.69 15.23 11.05
C ALA A 101 -1.68 13.83 11.71
N ILE A 102 -0.61 13.06 11.52
CA ILE A 102 -0.43 11.75 12.15
C ILE A 102 -0.33 11.90 13.68
N GLY A 103 0.48 12.85 14.16
CA GLY A 103 0.62 13.13 15.60
C GLY A 103 -0.71 13.48 16.26
N ALA A 104 -1.46 14.41 15.67
CA ALA A 104 -2.77 14.80 16.19
C ALA A 104 -3.78 13.63 16.25
N ALA A 105 -3.82 12.78 15.21
CA ALA A 105 -4.71 11.62 15.17
C ALA A 105 -4.30 10.53 16.17
N LEU A 106 -3.00 10.34 16.42
CA LEU A 106 -2.50 9.44 17.46
C LEU A 106 -2.85 9.96 18.86
N GLU A 107 -2.66 11.25 19.11
CA GLU A 107 -2.96 11.90 20.39
C GLU A 107 -4.45 11.85 20.73
N ALA A 108 -5.33 12.04 19.75
CA ALA A 108 -6.77 11.86 19.92
C ALA A 108 -7.10 10.47 20.51
N ARG A 109 -6.32 9.45 20.14
CA ARG A 109 -6.45 8.06 20.62
C ARG A 109 -5.62 7.73 21.83
N SER A 110 -5.09 8.74 22.53
CA SER A 110 -4.22 8.58 23.70
C SER A 110 -2.95 7.76 23.42
N ILE A 111 -2.43 7.82 22.19
CA ILE A 111 -1.15 7.24 21.79
C ILE A 111 -0.12 8.36 21.75
N THR A 112 0.95 8.23 22.53
CA THR A 112 2.05 9.21 22.54
C THR A 112 2.87 9.10 21.26
N ALA A 113 2.85 10.17 20.45
CA ALA A 113 3.70 10.29 19.28
C ALA A 113 5.12 10.71 19.68
N LEU A 114 6.12 9.89 19.32
CA LEU A 114 7.54 10.13 19.59
C LEU A 114 8.21 10.52 18.26
N PRO A 115 8.45 11.81 17.99
CA PRO A 115 9.06 12.23 16.73
C PRO A 115 10.49 11.71 16.64
N LEU A 116 10.86 11.24 15.46
CA LEU A 116 12.19 10.75 15.13
C LEU A 116 12.74 11.49 13.92
N ASP A 117 14.00 11.90 14.01
CA ASP A 117 14.73 12.42 12.87
C ASP A 117 14.90 11.34 11.80
N MET A 118 15.03 11.79 10.55
CA MET A 118 15.36 10.91 9.44
C MET A 118 16.70 10.23 9.67
N ALA A 119 16.68 8.89 9.68
CA ALA A 119 17.88 8.07 9.74
C ALA A 119 18.15 7.44 8.37
N HIS A 120 19.42 7.32 8.01
CA HIS A 120 19.84 6.76 6.73
C HIS A 120 20.41 5.34 6.89
N GLY A 121 19.98 4.46 6.00
CA GLY A 121 20.43 3.07 5.97
C GLY A 121 19.95 2.22 7.15
N PHE A 122 20.31 0.93 7.09
CA PHE A 122 19.86 -0.07 8.05
C PHE A 122 20.37 0.19 9.48
N GLU A 123 21.65 0.54 9.63
CA GLU A 123 22.23 0.81 10.95
C GLU A 123 21.65 2.07 11.58
N GLY A 124 21.43 3.11 10.77
CA GLY A 124 20.84 4.36 11.23
C GLY A 124 19.42 4.15 11.76
N ALA A 125 18.56 3.47 11.01
CA ALA A 125 17.19 3.17 11.44
C ALA A 125 17.16 2.35 12.75
N ALA A 126 18.02 1.33 12.85
CA ALA A 126 18.13 0.52 14.06
C ALA A 126 18.65 1.33 15.27
N ALA A 127 19.62 2.21 15.07
CA ALA A 127 20.16 3.07 16.11
C ALA A 127 19.12 4.10 16.59
N ALA A 128 18.37 4.71 15.67
CA ALA A 128 17.31 5.67 16.00
C ALA A 128 16.21 5.01 16.85
N LEU A 129 15.74 3.82 16.47
CA LEU A 129 14.73 3.09 17.22
C LEU A 129 15.21 2.66 18.62
N ARG A 130 16.47 2.21 18.74
CA ARG A 130 17.08 1.95 20.06
C ARG A 130 17.19 3.21 20.91
N GLY A 131 17.59 4.34 20.33
CA GLY A 131 17.73 5.60 21.06
C GLY A 131 16.41 6.10 21.64
N VAL A 132 15.30 5.95 20.91
CA VAL A 132 13.97 6.23 21.45
C VAL A 132 13.60 5.24 22.55
N HIS A 133 13.91 3.95 22.36
CA HIS A 133 13.66 2.97 23.39
C HIS A 133 14.36 3.29 24.72
N GLU A 134 15.63 3.70 24.64
CA GLU A 134 16.45 4.04 25.80
C GLU A 134 16.00 5.32 26.50
N SER A 135 15.47 6.30 25.75
CA SER A 135 15.08 7.61 26.28
C SER A 135 13.63 7.71 26.73
N ALA A 136 12.70 7.06 26.02
CA ALA A 136 11.25 7.17 26.25
C ALA A 136 10.61 5.84 26.70
N GLY A 137 11.38 4.75 26.76
CA GLY A 137 10.87 3.43 27.09
C GLY A 137 10.36 2.67 25.86
N PRO A 138 9.57 1.61 26.04
CA PRO A 138 9.19 0.75 24.92
C PRO A 138 8.39 1.45 23.82
N VAL A 139 8.60 1.00 22.58
CA VAL A 139 7.89 1.47 21.38
C VAL A 139 6.91 0.41 20.92
N ASP A 140 5.62 0.72 20.91
CA ASP A 140 4.57 -0.23 20.52
C ASP A 140 4.26 -0.16 19.01
N ALA A 141 4.55 0.96 18.37
CA ALA A 141 4.37 1.17 16.94
C ALA A 141 5.41 2.11 16.32
N VAL A 142 5.62 1.96 15.02
CA VAL A 142 6.46 2.84 14.20
C VAL A 142 5.70 3.26 12.94
N VAL A 143 5.72 4.55 12.64
CA VAL A 143 5.23 5.13 11.39
C VAL A 143 6.42 5.67 10.63
N ALA A 144 6.69 5.12 9.45
CA ALA A 144 7.72 5.58 8.54
C ALA A 144 7.07 6.26 7.33
N ALA A 145 7.21 7.58 7.23
CA ALA A 145 6.61 8.39 6.17
C ALA A 145 7.62 9.31 5.45
N PRO A 146 8.80 8.82 5.02
CA PRO A 146 9.77 9.69 4.36
C PRO A 146 9.31 10.08 2.96
N ALA A 147 9.56 11.34 2.60
CA ALA A 147 9.32 11.87 1.27
C ALA A 147 10.02 11.02 0.21
N GLY A 148 9.37 10.89 -0.95
CA GLY A 148 10.01 10.27 -2.11
C GLY A 148 11.01 11.20 -2.79
N PRO A 149 11.75 10.69 -3.79
CA PRO A 149 12.55 11.52 -4.69
C PRO A 149 11.72 12.68 -5.25
N ARG A 150 12.27 13.91 -5.22
CA ARG A 150 11.55 15.10 -5.67
C ARG A 150 11.34 15.06 -7.19
N ARG A 151 10.13 15.43 -7.63
CA ARG A 151 9.78 15.53 -9.07
C ARG A 151 10.74 16.45 -9.82
N SER A 152 11.28 15.99 -10.95
CA SER A 152 11.79 16.90 -11.98
C SER A 152 10.60 17.53 -12.72
N THR A 153 10.42 18.84 -12.61
CA THR A 153 9.36 19.58 -13.29
C THR A 153 9.69 19.75 -14.79
N GLY A 154 9.44 18.72 -15.59
CA GLY A 154 9.47 18.80 -17.06
C GLY A 154 8.04 18.74 -17.62
N SER A 155 7.58 19.82 -18.25
CA SER A 155 6.21 19.95 -18.76
C SER A 155 6.02 19.34 -20.15
N GLY A 156 4.91 18.62 -20.33
CA GLY A 156 4.27 18.31 -21.62
C GLY A 156 4.93 17.16 -22.38
N ALA A 157 4.19 16.08 -22.66
CA ALA A 157 4.83 14.86 -23.15
C ALA A 157 4.00 13.99 -24.12
N SER A 158 4.48 13.90 -25.36
CA SER A 158 4.23 12.87 -26.38
C SER A 158 4.72 11.46 -25.95
N ALA A 159 4.45 10.40 -26.71
CA ALA A 159 4.72 9.01 -26.29
C ALA A 159 6.21 8.67 -26.00
N ALA A 160 7.18 9.31 -26.66
CA ALA A 160 8.61 9.16 -26.35
C ALA A 160 8.99 9.90 -25.05
N GLU A 161 8.32 11.01 -24.84
CA GLU A 161 8.39 11.91 -23.69
C GLU A 161 7.69 11.26 -22.46
N GLY A 162 6.70 10.39 -22.69
CA GLY A 162 6.02 9.59 -21.67
C GLY A 162 6.88 8.47 -21.07
N TRP A 163 7.73 7.81 -21.86
CA TRP A 163 8.70 6.84 -21.31
C TRP A 163 9.82 7.54 -20.54
N ALA A 164 10.34 8.66 -21.07
CA ALA A 164 11.33 9.47 -20.36
C ALA A 164 10.77 9.99 -19.03
N HIS A 165 9.51 10.43 -19.02
CA HIS A 165 8.81 10.84 -17.81
C HIS A 165 8.65 9.69 -16.82
N LEU A 166 8.19 8.52 -17.27
CA LEU A 166 8.07 7.33 -16.42
C LEU A 166 9.41 6.93 -15.80
N LEU A 167 10.49 6.93 -16.58
CA LEU A 167 11.84 6.63 -16.08
C LEU A 167 12.30 7.67 -15.05
N ALA A 168 12.03 8.96 -15.31
CA ALA A 168 12.33 10.03 -14.35
C ALA A 168 11.53 9.90 -13.05
N GLU A 169 10.27 9.43 -13.11
CA GLU A 169 9.49 9.15 -11.90
C GLU A 169 10.04 7.97 -11.08
N HIS A 170 10.81 7.07 -11.69
CA HIS A 170 11.47 5.94 -11.02
C HIS A 170 12.93 6.21 -10.64
N ASP A 171 13.47 7.38 -11.00
CA ASP A 171 14.83 7.76 -10.64
C ASP A 171 14.97 7.88 -9.10
N GLY A 172 15.96 7.19 -8.53
CA GLY A 172 16.20 7.17 -7.08
C GLY A 172 15.17 6.39 -6.26
N ILE A 173 14.29 5.59 -6.91
CA ILE A 173 13.31 4.77 -6.18
C ILE A 173 14.00 3.72 -5.30
N GLU A 174 15.16 3.21 -5.73
CA GLU A 174 15.96 2.23 -5.01
C GLU A 174 16.37 2.70 -3.62
N ASP A 175 16.77 3.97 -3.47
CA ASP A 175 17.14 4.55 -2.18
C ASP A 175 15.92 4.65 -1.26
N ALA A 176 14.76 5.01 -1.82
CA ALA A 176 13.51 5.06 -1.09
C ALA A 176 13.06 3.65 -0.64
N LEU A 177 13.22 2.63 -1.49
CA LEU A 177 12.96 1.23 -1.15
C LEU A 177 13.92 0.71 -0.07
N HIS A 178 15.20 1.09 -0.15
CA HIS A 178 16.17 0.77 0.89
C HIS A 178 15.83 1.46 2.22
N ALA A 179 15.34 2.69 2.21
CA ALA A 179 14.88 3.37 3.42
C ALA A 179 13.66 2.66 4.05
N ASP A 180 12.67 2.28 3.23
CA ASP A 180 11.50 1.52 3.70
C ASP A 180 11.92 0.16 4.28
N GLY A 181 12.82 -0.54 3.59
CA GLY A 181 13.41 -1.81 4.06
C GLY A 181 14.24 -1.67 5.33
N ALA A 182 14.96 -0.55 5.50
CA ALA A 182 15.74 -0.26 6.69
C ALA A 182 14.85 -0.13 7.94
N TRP A 183 13.74 0.61 7.83
CA TRP A 183 12.77 0.73 8.91
C TRP A 183 12.04 -0.59 9.18
N ALA A 184 11.63 -1.32 8.14
CA ALA A 184 11.02 -2.63 8.31
C ALA A 184 11.93 -3.62 9.05
N ARG A 185 13.21 -3.63 8.70
CA ARG A 185 14.22 -4.46 9.38
C ARG A 185 14.47 -3.99 10.81
N ALA A 186 14.65 -2.69 11.03
CA ALA A 186 14.86 -2.14 12.36
C ALA A 186 13.71 -2.51 13.33
N VAL A 187 12.47 -2.45 12.85
CA VAL A 187 11.28 -2.87 13.62
C VAL A 187 11.28 -4.37 13.88
N ALA A 188 11.61 -5.19 12.89
CA ALA A 188 11.72 -6.65 13.07
C ALA A 188 12.78 -7.03 14.11
N ASP A 189 13.97 -6.45 14.02
CA ASP A 189 15.08 -6.66 14.96
C ASP A 189 14.71 -6.15 16.37
N TYR A 190 14.02 -5.01 16.46
CA TYR A 190 13.52 -4.47 17.72
C TYR A 190 12.45 -5.36 18.37
N ALA A 191 11.45 -5.82 17.60
CA ALA A 191 10.42 -6.72 18.07
C ALA A 191 11.01 -8.07 18.52
N GLY A 192 12.01 -8.58 17.79
CA GLY A 192 12.75 -9.78 18.16
C GLY A 192 13.58 -9.61 19.44
N SER A 193 14.31 -8.51 19.60
CA SER A 193 15.13 -8.27 20.80
C SER A 193 14.31 -8.01 22.05
N THR A 194 13.17 -7.34 21.92
CA THR A 194 12.26 -7.04 23.04
C THR A 194 11.24 -8.15 23.32
N GLN A 195 11.06 -9.09 22.38
CA GLN A 195 10.01 -10.11 22.42
C GLN A 195 8.60 -9.52 22.58
N ARG A 196 8.35 -8.36 21.95
CA ARG A 196 7.07 -7.65 22.03
C ARG A 196 6.43 -7.51 20.64
N PRO A 197 5.09 -7.48 20.57
CA PRO A 197 4.41 -7.13 19.33
C PRO A 197 4.66 -5.65 18.99
N VAL A 198 4.92 -5.37 17.71
CA VAL A 198 5.14 -4.01 17.21
C VAL A 198 4.37 -3.81 15.91
N ARG A 199 3.71 -2.66 15.77
CA ARG A 199 3.05 -2.29 14.52
C ARG A 199 3.94 -1.40 13.67
N LEU A 200 3.97 -1.63 12.36
CA LEU A 200 4.69 -0.78 11.40
C LEU A 200 3.72 -0.26 10.35
N VAL A 201 3.66 1.06 10.16
CA VAL A 201 2.93 1.68 9.05
C VAL A 201 3.91 2.44 8.16
N THR A 202 4.04 2.01 6.90
CA THR A 202 4.81 2.74 5.89
C THR A 202 3.86 3.59 5.05
N VAL A 203 4.09 4.91 5.01
CA VAL A 203 3.28 5.87 4.25
C VAL A 203 4.08 6.41 3.09
N VAL A 204 3.58 6.23 1.87
CA VAL A 204 4.30 6.57 0.63
C VAL A 204 3.55 7.66 -0.13
N ASP A 205 4.26 8.67 -0.65
CA ASP A 205 3.73 9.54 -1.70
C ASP A 205 3.60 8.73 -3.00
N ALA A 206 2.36 8.44 -3.39
CA ALA A 206 1.99 7.61 -4.53
C ALA A 206 1.31 8.44 -5.63
N THR A 207 1.62 9.73 -5.72
CA THR A 207 1.05 10.63 -6.74
C THR A 207 1.63 10.44 -8.15
N THR A 208 2.70 9.65 -8.29
CA THR A 208 3.39 9.33 -9.55
C THR A 208 3.38 7.82 -9.82
N ALA A 209 3.76 7.38 -11.03
CA ALA A 209 3.91 5.94 -11.30
C ALA A 209 5.01 5.33 -10.43
N GLY A 210 6.16 6.01 -10.28
CA GLY A 210 7.24 5.57 -9.39
C GLY A 210 6.81 5.52 -7.92
N GLY A 211 6.04 6.51 -7.45
CA GLY A 211 5.46 6.50 -6.10
C GLY A 211 4.51 5.32 -5.87
N ARG A 212 3.68 4.97 -6.86
CA ARG A 212 2.83 3.77 -6.80
C ARG A 212 3.65 2.48 -6.80
N SER A 213 4.72 2.40 -7.58
CA SER A 213 5.67 1.27 -7.53
C SER A 213 6.30 1.13 -6.15
N ARG A 214 6.69 2.24 -5.52
CA ARG A 214 7.20 2.24 -4.13
C ARG A 214 6.15 1.78 -3.13
N ALA A 215 4.91 2.26 -3.25
CA ALA A 215 3.80 1.83 -2.38
C ALA A 215 3.53 0.32 -2.49
N GLN A 216 3.57 -0.23 -3.70
CA GLN A 216 3.45 -1.67 -3.93
C GLN A 216 4.60 -2.46 -3.32
N ALA A 217 5.84 -1.97 -3.43
CA ALA A 217 7.00 -2.60 -2.81
C ALA A 217 6.92 -2.55 -1.27
N ALA A 218 6.49 -1.43 -0.70
CA ALA A 218 6.21 -1.32 0.74
C ALA A 218 5.13 -2.32 1.18
N ALA A 219 4.09 -2.54 0.38
CA ALA A 219 3.09 -3.57 0.65
C ALA A 219 3.68 -4.99 0.60
N GLN A 220 4.62 -5.28 -0.31
CA GLN A 220 5.32 -6.58 -0.30
C GLN A 220 6.17 -6.77 0.96
N LEU A 221 6.88 -5.73 1.41
CA LEU A 221 7.62 -5.74 2.67
C LEU A 221 6.69 -5.99 3.86
N ALA A 222 5.51 -5.36 3.86
CA ALA A 222 4.52 -5.53 4.91
C ALA A 222 4.02 -6.99 5.02
N ARG A 223 3.81 -7.68 3.88
CA ARG A 223 3.30 -9.07 3.86
C ARG A 223 4.24 -10.07 4.51
N VAL A 224 5.54 -9.89 4.31
CA VAL A 224 6.51 -10.81 4.88
C VAL A 224 6.74 -10.56 6.37
N GLY A 225 6.37 -9.38 6.89
CA GLY A 225 6.62 -8.97 8.27
C GLY A 225 6.15 -9.97 9.31
N ALA A 226 4.89 -10.42 9.24
CA ALA A 226 4.38 -11.40 10.20
C ALA A 226 5.07 -12.77 10.06
N ALA A 227 5.29 -13.24 8.83
CA ALA A 227 5.91 -14.54 8.56
C ALA A 227 7.38 -14.60 9.01
N THR A 228 8.13 -13.50 8.87
CA THR A 228 9.56 -13.44 9.22
C THR A 228 9.81 -13.10 10.69
N THR A 229 8.78 -12.71 11.44
CA THR A 229 8.90 -12.30 12.85
C THR A 229 8.05 -13.14 13.81
N GLU A 230 7.55 -14.30 13.36
CA GLU A 230 6.69 -15.21 14.14
C GLU A 230 5.42 -14.49 14.64
N GLY A 231 4.87 -13.59 13.83
CA GLY A 231 3.68 -12.80 14.15
C GLY A 231 3.91 -11.60 15.08
N ARG A 232 5.17 -11.29 15.46
CA ARG A 232 5.46 -10.13 16.31
C ARG A 232 5.26 -8.81 15.59
N VAL A 233 5.50 -8.74 14.28
CA VAL A 233 5.32 -7.51 13.51
C VAL A 233 4.05 -7.58 12.66
N ALA A 234 3.11 -6.67 12.94
CA ALA A 234 1.99 -6.37 12.06
C ALA A 234 2.33 -5.13 11.23
N ALA A 235 2.60 -5.32 9.94
CA ALA A 235 3.04 -4.26 9.04
C ALA A 235 1.95 -3.89 8.03
N PHE A 236 1.88 -2.61 7.69
CA PHE A 236 0.89 -2.00 6.79
C PHE A 236 1.57 -1.05 5.82
N ALA A 237 1.02 -0.91 4.61
CA ALA A 237 1.45 0.08 3.64
C ALA A 237 0.26 0.95 3.19
N ALA A 238 0.46 2.26 3.15
CA ALA A 238 -0.52 3.23 2.67
C ALA A 238 0.09 4.16 1.60
N GLY A 239 -0.47 4.14 0.40
CA GLY A 239 -0.10 5.06 -0.69
C GLY A 239 -1.01 6.29 -0.72
N LEU A 240 -0.42 7.48 -0.77
CA LEU A 240 -1.14 8.76 -0.89
C LEU A 240 -1.19 9.18 -2.36
N GLU A 241 -2.37 9.12 -3.00
CA GLU A 241 -2.54 9.35 -4.44
C GLU A 241 -3.08 10.74 -4.79
N ALA A 242 -3.03 11.66 -3.83
CA ALA A 242 -3.29 13.08 -4.01
C ALA A 242 -2.24 13.93 -3.29
N PRO A 243 -2.13 15.23 -3.64
CA PRO A 243 -1.24 16.15 -2.94
C PRO A 243 -1.45 16.09 -1.43
N GLU A 244 -0.37 16.11 -0.67
CA GLU A 244 -0.40 15.96 0.79
C GLU A 244 -1.38 16.92 1.47
N GLN A 245 -1.53 18.14 0.96
CA GLN A 245 -2.44 19.14 1.51
C GLN A 245 -3.91 18.68 1.50
N GLU A 246 -4.29 17.82 0.56
CA GLU A 246 -5.66 17.29 0.42
C GLU A 246 -5.87 16.02 1.26
N VAL A 247 -4.79 15.25 1.50
CA VAL A 247 -4.90 13.91 2.09
C VAL A 247 -4.20 13.72 3.43
N ALA A 248 -3.48 14.72 3.97
CA ALA A 248 -2.76 14.58 5.23
C ALA A 248 -3.67 14.23 6.41
N ALA A 249 -4.80 14.92 6.55
CA ALA A 249 -5.78 14.65 7.61
C ALA A 249 -6.38 13.23 7.52
N PRO A 250 -6.96 12.79 6.38
CA PRO A 250 -7.48 11.43 6.28
C PRO A 250 -6.38 10.36 6.37
N ALA A 251 -5.15 10.65 5.93
CA ALA A 251 -4.01 9.76 6.13
C ALA A 251 -3.66 9.62 7.61
N GLY A 252 -3.66 10.71 8.38
CA GLY A 252 -3.44 10.70 9.82
C GLY A 252 -4.43 9.80 10.55
N GLU A 253 -5.72 9.94 10.26
CA GLU A 253 -6.79 9.11 10.83
C GLU A 253 -6.66 7.62 10.49
N LEU A 254 -6.34 7.32 9.23
CA LEU A 254 -6.07 5.94 8.79
C LEU A 254 -4.86 5.37 9.53
N VAL A 255 -3.74 6.09 9.57
CA VAL A 255 -2.51 5.66 10.26
C VAL A 255 -2.78 5.41 11.73
N ALA A 256 -3.42 6.34 12.43
CA ALA A 256 -3.80 6.16 13.82
C ALA A 256 -4.71 4.93 14.02
N HIS A 257 -5.49 4.53 13.00
CA HIS A 257 -6.41 3.39 13.08
C HIS A 257 -5.66 2.09 12.93
N LEU A 258 -4.74 2.04 11.96
CA LEU A 258 -3.82 0.93 11.78
C LEU A 258 -2.92 0.73 13.00
N VAL A 259 -2.52 1.82 13.67
CA VAL A 259 -1.73 1.78 14.89
C VAL A 259 -2.56 1.37 16.11
N GLY A 260 -3.70 2.02 16.38
CA GLY A 260 -4.41 1.89 17.66
C GLY A 260 -5.51 0.84 17.71
N HIS A 261 -6.11 0.47 16.56
CA HIS A 261 -7.32 -0.36 16.57
C HIS A 261 -6.98 -1.86 16.62
N PRO A 262 -7.56 -2.66 17.55
CA PRO A 262 -7.22 -4.07 17.71
C PRO A 262 -7.49 -4.90 16.45
N GLU A 263 -8.57 -4.62 15.73
CA GLU A 263 -8.92 -5.36 14.51
C GLU A 263 -8.09 -4.97 13.28
N ALA A 264 -7.29 -3.90 13.35
CA ALA A 264 -6.51 -3.46 12.22
C ALA A 264 -5.48 -4.50 11.77
N SER A 265 -5.02 -5.39 12.66
CA SER A 265 -4.11 -6.49 12.30
C SER A 265 -4.67 -7.43 11.22
N ALA A 266 -5.99 -7.44 11.00
CA ALA A 266 -6.60 -8.16 9.87
C ALA A 266 -6.21 -7.59 8.49
N LEU A 267 -5.69 -6.35 8.44
CA LEU A 267 -5.15 -5.69 7.25
C LEU A 267 -3.62 -5.79 7.14
N ALA A 268 -2.94 -6.55 8.00
CA ALA A 268 -1.48 -6.66 7.93
C ALA A 268 -1.07 -7.25 6.57
N GLY A 269 -0.15 -6.58 5.86
CA GLY A 269 0.29 -6.93 4.51
C GLY A 269 -0.57 -6.38 3.36
N SER A 270 -1.67 -5.69 3.67
CA SER A 270 -2.50 -5.04 2.67
C SER A 270 -1.82 -3.82 2.03
N GLU A 271 -2.24 -3.50 0.81
CA GLU A 271 -1.90 -2.22 0.16
C GLU A 271 -3.12 -1.29 0.26
N LEU A 272 -3.05 -0.33 1.19
CA LEU A 272 -4.08 0.69 1.39
C LEU A 272 -3.77 1.93 0.57
N VAL A 273 -4.82 2.67 0.21
CA VAL A 273 -4.72 3.84 -0.66
C VAL A 273 -5.57 4.96 -0.13
N VAL A 274 -5.02 6.17 -0.10
CA VAL A 274 -5.72 7.40 0.25
C VAL A 274 -5.76 8.30 -0.98
N GLY A 275 -6.96 8.58 -1.48
CA GLY A 275 -7.19 9.54 -2.55
C GLY A 275 -8.01 10.74 -2.08
N PRO A 276 -8.30 11.69 -2.98
CA PRO A 276 -9.13 12.85 -2.64
C PRO A 276 -10.55 12.37 -2.36
N GLY A 277 -10.93 12.38 -1.08
CA GLY A 277 -12.28 12.04 -0.64
C GLY A 277 -12.64 10.56 -0.57
N TRP A 278 -11.65 9.67 -0.66
CA TRP A 278 -11.87 8.23 -0.53
C TRP A 278 -10.66 7.48 0.04
N LEU A 279 -10.94 6.30 0.59
CA LEU A 279 -9.96 5.31 1.03
C LEU A 279 -10.23 3.99 0.31
N GLY A 280 -9.19 3.24 0.01
CA GLY A 280 -9.34 1.97 -0.69
C GLY A 280 -8.29 0.93 -0.33
N LEU A 281 -8.58 -0.28 -0.76
CA LEU A 281 -7.76 -1.48 -0.61
C LEU A 281 -7.43 -2.03 -2.01
N ARG A 282 -6.16 -2.36 -2.25
CA ARG A 282 -5.70 -3.01 -3.48
C ARG A 282 -5.49 -4.50 -3.33
N SER A 283 -5.80 -5.20 -4.41
CA SER A 283 -5.51 -6.62 -4.58
C SER A 283 -4.02 -6.88 -4.66
N HIS A 284 -3.65 -8.05 -4.19
CA HIS A 284 -2.31 -8.56 -4.26
C HIS A 284 -1.96 -8.90 -5.72
N PRO A 285 -0.70 -8.67 -6.16
CA PRO A 285 -0.23 -9.28 -7.39
C PRO A 285 -0.51 -10.78 -7.33
N ARG A 286 -1.30 -11.28 -8.28
CA ARG A 286 -1.67 -12.70 -8.38
C ARG A 286 -1.72 -13.12 -9.84
N PRO A 287 -1.49 -14.40 -10.14
CA PRO A 287 -1.74 -14.92 -11.47
C PRO A 287 -3.19 -14.62 -11.90
N LEU A 288 -3.37 -14.00 -13.06
CA LEU A 288 -4.66 -13.91 -13.76
C LEU A 288 -5.07 -15.28 -14.29
N GLY A 289 -4.08 -16.05 -14.73
CA GLY A 289 -4.22 -17.41 -15.23
C GLY A 289 -2.86 -18.07 -15.39
N ALA A 290 -2.88 -19.39 -15.48
CA ALA A 290 -1.72 -20.22 -15.76
C ALA A 290 -2.02 -21.14 -16.94
N VAL A 291 -1.03 -21.36 -17.79
CA VAL A 291 -1.08 -22.25 -18.94
C VAL A 291 -0.03 -23.34 -18.76
N THR A 292 -0.44 -24.59 -18.88
CA THR A 292 0.45 -25.76 -18.88
C THR A 292 0.30 -26.47 -20.21
N TYR A 293 1.40 -26.66 -20.94
CA TYR A 293 1.34 -27.17 -22.33
C TYR A 293 2.20 -28.41 -22.65
N GLY A 294 2.99 -28.90 -21.69
CA GLY A 294 3.68 -30.19 -21.77
C GLY A 294 4.84 -30.26 -22.78
N GLY A 295 6.08 -30.25 -22.27
CA GLY A 295 7.30 -30.34 -23.09
C GLY A 295 7.88 -28.96 -23.49
N ALA A 296 8.95 -28.96 -24.28
CA ALA A 296 9.70 -27.75 -24.64
C ALA A 296 9.12 -26.97 -25.85
N GLY A 297 8.16 -27.55 -26.57
CA GLY A 297 7.51 -26.89 -27.70
C GLY A 297 6.40 -25.96 -27.26
N LEU A 298 6.45 -24.69 -27.67
CA LEU A 298 5.35 -23.74 -27.47
C LEU A 298 4.19 -24.08 -28.42
N PRO A 299 2.97 -24.32 -27.93
CA PRO A 299 1.83 -24.58 -28.80
C PRO A 299 1.39 -23.33 -29.55
N ASP A 300 0.89 -23.51 -30.78
CA ASP A 300 0.40 -22.41 -31.61
C ASP A 300 -0.80 -21.66 -31.01
N TRP A 301 -1.54 -22.29 -30.08
CA TRP A 301 -2.70 -21.69 -29.38
C TRP A 301 -2.30 -20.86 -28.14
N LEU A 302 -1.05 -20.94 -27.66
CA LEU A 302 -0.62 -20.30 -26.42
C LEU A 302 -0.86 -18.78 -26.45
N ASP A 303 -0.52 -18.14 -27.55
CA ASP A 303 -0.66 -16.69 -27.75
C ASP A 303 -2.13 -16.23 -27.70
N GLY A 304 -3.06 -17.05 -28.20
CA GLY A 304 -4.50 -16.77 -28.11
C GLY A 304 -5.01 -16.86 -26.66
N VAL A 305 -4.64 -17.92 -25.94
CA VAL A 305 -5.05 -18.11 -24.54
C VAL A 305 -4.51 -17.00 -23.65
N LEU A 306 -3.26 -16.57 -23.84
CA LEU A 306 -2.71 -15.50 -23.03
C LEU A 306 -3.36 -14.13 -23.32
N ARG A 307 -3.77 -13.85 -24.57
CA ARG A 307 -4.56 -12.64 -24.91
C ARG A 307 -5.92 -12.62 -24.23
N GLU A 308 -6.61 -13.76 -24.22
CA GLU A 308 -7.89 -13.91 -23.52
C GLU A 308 -7.71 -13.65 -22.02
N MET A 309 -6.66 -14.22 -21.40
CA MET A 309 -6.35 -14.03 -19.97
C MET A 309 -6.11 -12.58 -19.57
N VAL A 310 -5.49 -11.76 -20.44
CA VAL A 310 -5.28 -10.33 -20.18
C VAL A 310 -6.44 -9.45 -20.65
N GLY A 311 -7.44 -10.02 -21.33
CA GLY A 311 -8.57 -9.29 -21.89
C GLY A 311 -8.21 -8.43 -23.11
N ALA A 312 -7.22 -8.83 -23.90
CA ALA A 312 -6.72 -8.05 -25.05
C ALA A 312 -7.56 -8.21 -26.34
N ASP A 313 -8.57 -9.08 -26.37
CA ASP A 313 -9.21 -9.53 -27.62
C ASP A 313 -10.32 -8.62 -28.18
N ALA A 314 -10.55 -7.41 -27.65
CA ALA A 314 -11.68 -6.57 -28.08
C ALA A 314 -11.35 -5.23 -28.76
N ALA A 315 -10.07 -4.84 -28.93
CA ALA A 315 -9.74 -3.48 -29.40
C ALA A 315 -9.31 -3.36 -30.87
N ASP A 316 -8.95 -4.45 -31.57
CA ASP A 316 -8.31 -4.37 -32.91
C ASP A 316 -8.95 -5.29 -33.97
N ALA A 317 -10.29 -5.30 -34.06
CA ALA A 317 -10.92 -5.76 -35.30
C ALA A 317 -10.96 -4.58 -36.29
N PRO A 318 -10.16 -4.57 -37.39
CA PRO A 318 -10.28 -3.52 -38.38
C PRO A 318 -11.69 -3.57 -38.98
N ALA A 319 -12.40 -2.44 -38.91
CA ALA A 319 -13.71 -2.27 -39.52
C ALA A 319 -13.65 -2.75 -40.98
N GLY A 320 -14.33 -3.86 -41.26
CA GLY A 320 -14.41 -4.43 -42.59
C GLY A 320 -14.95 -3.38 -43.56
N ARG A 321 -14.18 -3.09 -44.60
CA ARG A 321 -14.67 -2.38 -45.78
C ARG A 321 -15.80 -3.22 -46.38
N ALA A 322 -17.02 -2.71 -46.30
CA ALA A 322 -18.12 -3.18 -47.13
C ALA A 322 -17.76 -2.87 -48.59
N THR A 323 -17.73 -3.93 -49.40
CA THR A 323 -17.78 -3.87 -50.88
C THR A 323 -19.15 -3.47 -51.36
#